data_AF-A0A2P5NVW1-F1
#
_entry.id   AF-A0A2P5NVW1-F1
#
_cell.length_a   1.000
_cell.length_b   1.000
_cell.length_c   1.000
_cell.angle_alpha   90.00
_cell.angle_beta   90.00
_cell.angle_gamma   90.00
#
_symmetry.space_group_name_H-M   'P 1'
#
loop_
_entity.id
_entity.type
_entity.pdbx_description
1 polymer ?
#
loop_
_entity_poly.entity_id
_entity_poly.type
_entity_poly.pdbx_seq_one_letter_code
_entity_poly.pdbx_strand_id
1 'polypeptide(L)' 'FGIAGAILAEATLSFLGLGVVDAPSWGAMLDQAVKSSSFNWWMAVFPGGAIFMTVFAYNLIGEAFRDAIDPKLSGKGEGV' A
#
# COMPACT_ATOMS: atom_id res chain seq x y z
N PHE A 1 6.15 2.74 -9.90
CA PHE A 1 5.78 3.70 -8.85
C PHE A 1 4.35 4.27 -8.92
N GLY A 2 3.49 3.90 -9.89
CA GLY A 2 2.17 4.55 -10.01
C GLY A 2 1.14 4.15 -8.95
N ILE A 3 0.78 2.86 -8.88
CA ILE A 3 -0.40 2.40 -8.12
C ILE A 3 -0.14 2.36 -6.61
N ALA A 4 0.96 1.75 -6.17
CA ALA A 4 1.31 1.67 -4.75
C ALA A 4 1.47 3.06 -4.10
N GLY A 5 2.05 4.02 -4.84
CA GLY A 5 2.18 5.41 -4.38
C GLY A 5 0.83 6.14 -4.28
N ALA A 6 -0.08 5.90 -5.23
CA ALA A 6 -1.44 6.46 -5.18
C ALA A 6 -2.25 5.93 -3.99
N ILE A 7 -2.13 4.63 -3.68
CA ILE A 7 -2.75 4.01 -2.49
C ILE A 7 -2.23 4.66 -1.21
N LEU A 8 -0.90 4.85 -1.11
CA LEU A 8 -0.29 5.48 0.06
C LEU A 8 -0.71 6.95 0.21
N ALA A 9 -0.80 7.68 -0.90
CA ALA A 9 -1.24 9.07 -0.91
C ALA A 9 -2.70 9.21 -0.47
N GLU A 10 -3.60 8.38 -1.00
CA GLU A 10 -5.01 8.34 -0.57
C GLU A 10 -5.14 8.01 0.91
N ALA A 11 -4.45 6.96 1.39
CA ALA A 11 -4.50 6.56 2.79
C ALA A 11 -3.96 7.67 3.71
N THR A 12 -2.93 8.41 3.28
CA THR A 12 -2.38 9.56 4.02
C THR A 12 -3.36 10.72 4.06
N LEU A 13 -4.00 11.06 2.94
CA LEU A 13 -5.03 12.11 2.89
C LEU A 13 -6.24 11.75 3.76
N SER A 14 -6.70 10.50 3.67
CA SER A 14 -7.76 9.94 4.52
C SER A 14 -7.39 9.96 6.00
N PHE A 15 -6.14 9.67 6.36
CA PHE A 15 -5.63 9.80 7.73
C PHE A 15 -5.58 11.25 8.23
N LEU A 16 -5.28 12.21 7.35
CA LEU A 16 -5.33 13.63 7.68
C LEU A 16 -6.76 14.19 7.74
N GLY A 17 -7.79 13.37 7.47
CA GLY A 17 -9.20 13.78 7.41
C GLY A 17 -9.58 14.50 6.12
N LEU A 18 -8.73 14.45 5.09
CA LEU A 18 -8.93 15.03 3.77
C LEU A 18 -9.36 13.98 2.72
N GLY A 19 -9.69 12.77 3.17
CA GLY A 19 -10.13 11.67 2.32
C GLY A 19 -11.62 11.72 2.00
N VAL A 20 -12.09 10.67 1.32
CA VAL A 20 -13.50 10.52 0.96
C VAL A 20 -14.32 10.21 2.21
N VAL A 21 -15.32 11.03 2.51
CA VAL A 21 -16.09 10.98 3.78
C VAL A 21 -17.20 9.91 3.75
N ASP A 22 -17.71 9.58 2.58
CA ASP A 22 -18.85 8.65 2.41
C ASP A 22 -18.46 7.18 2.20
N ALA A 23 -17.16 6.85 2.23
CA ALA A 23 -16.66 5.49 2.05
C ALA A 23 -15.76 5.07 3.23
N PRO A 24 -15.91 3.84 3.75
CA PRO A 24 -15.01 3.35 4.78
C PRO A 24 -13.59 3.19 4.22
N SER A 25 -12.66 4.07 4.63
CA SER A 25 -11.25 4.00 4.25
C SER A 25 -10.37 3.62 5.45
N TRP A 26 -9.31 2.85 5.19
CA TRP A 26 -8.37 2.46 6.24
C TRP A 26 -7.59 3.66 6.81
N GLY A 27 -7.37 4.71 6.00
CA GLY A 27 -6.81 5.98 6.46
C GLY A 27 -7.72 6.69 7.48
N ALA A 28 -9.04 6.75 7.22
CA ALA A 28 -9.99 7.34 8.17
C ALA A 28 -10.11 6.51 9.45
N MET A 29 -9.93 5.19 9.39
CA MET A 29 -9.87 4.33 10.58
C MET A 29 -8.65 4.64 11.45
N LEU A 30 -7.50 4.97 10.85
CA LEU A 30 -6.32 5.43 11.57
C LEU A 30 -6.54 6.81 12.23
N ASP A 31 -7.22 7.73 11.54
CA ASP A 31 -7.59 9.04 12.11
C ASP A 31 -8.47 8.88 13.35
N GLN A 32 -9.48 7.99 13.28
CA GLN A 32 -10.34 7.65 14.41
C GLN A 32 -9.55 7.00 15.55
N ALA A 33 -8.56 6.15 15.24
CA ALA A 33 -7.71 5.52 16.25
C ALA A 33 -6.87 6.57 17.01
N VAL A 34 -6.36 7.60 16.34
CA VAL A 34 -5.60 8.70 16.96
C VAL A 34 -6.49 9.63 17.77
N LYS A 35 -7.70 9.92 17.27
CA LYS A 35 -8.69 10.78 17.95
C LYS A 35 -9.42 10.06 19.09
N SER A 36 -9.31 8.72 19.17
CA SER A 36 -9.90 7.93 20.23
C SER A 36 -9.30 8.30 21.58
N SER A 37 -10.16 8.69 22.53
CA SER A 37 -9.77 8.98 23.90
C SER A 37 -9.37 7.71 24.69
N SER A 38 -9.80 6.55 24.22
CA SER A 38 -9.38 5.24 24.74
C SER A 38 -8.16 4.73 23.97
N PHE A 39 -7.10 4.38 24.70
CA PHE A 39 -5.89 3.80 24.13
C PHE A 39 -6.15 2.36 23.66
N ASN A 40 -6.61 2.23 22.41
CA ASN A 40 -6.91 0.95 21.77
C ASN A 40 -5.89 0.68 20.66
N TRP A 41 -4.74 0.12 21.02
CA TRP A 41 -3.62 -0.10 20.10
C TRP A 41 -4.01 -0.90 18.83
N TRP A 42 -4.99 -1.81 18.94
CA TRP A 42 -5.47 -2.62 17.80
C TRP A 42 -6.13 -1.76 16.71
N MET A 43 -6.77 -0.64 17.06
CA MET A 43 -7.41 0.25 16.10
C MET A 43 -6.41 0.92 15.16
N ALA A 44 -5.13 1.02 15.55
CA ALA A 44 -4.06 1.48 14.68
C ALA A 44 -3.41 0.32 13.89
N VAL A 45 -3.18 -0.82 14.56
CA VAL A 45 -2.45 -1.96 13.98
C VAL A 45 -3.20 -2.62 12.83
N PHE A 46 -4.51 -2.81 12.94
CA PHE A 46 -5.29 -3.46 11.87
C PHE A 46 -5.32 -2.65 10.56
N PRO A 47 -5.78 -1.39 10.53
CA PRO A 47 -5.78 -0.61 9.30
C PRO A 47 -4.36 -0.30 8.79
N GLY A 48 -3.39 -0.08 9.68
CA GLY A 48 -1.99 0.11 9.29
C GLY A 48 -1.39 -1.14 8.63
N GLY A 49 -1.65 -2.32 9.18
CA GLY A 49 -1.21 -3.59 8.61
C GLY A 49 -1.86 -3.88 7.26
N ALA A 50 -3.14 -3.55 7.10
CA ALA A 50 -3.87 -3.74 5.85
C ALA A 50 -3.31 -2.86 4.71
N ILE A 51 -3.04 -1.57 5.00
CA ILE A 51 -2.38 -0.66 4.05
C ILE A 51 -0.99 -1.20 3.68
N PHE A 52 -0.19 -1.57 4.69
CA PHE A 52 1.14 -2.13 4.47
C PHE A 52 1.11 -3.36 3.56
N MET A 53 0.24 -4.34 3.86
CA MET A 53 0.14 -5.58 3.10
C MET A 53 -0.32 -5.32 1.66
N THR A 54 -1.25 -4.38 1.47
CA THR A 54 -1.73 -3.99 0.13
C THR A 54 -0.60 -3.37 -0.69
N VAL A 55 0.11 -2.41 -0.12
CA VAL A 55 1.25 -1.74 -0.76
C VAL A 55 2.36 -2.74 -1.04
N PHE A 56 2.64 -3.64 -0.11
CA PHE A 56 3.62 -4.71 -0.27
C PHE A 56 3.24 -5.66 -1.42
N ALA A 57 1.98 -6.11 -1.48
CA ALA A 57 1.48 -6.95 -2.56
C ALA A 57 1.58 -6.23 -3.93
N TYR A 58 1.16 -4.97 -4.02
CA TYR A 58 1.28 -4.20 -5.27
C TYR A 58 2.73 -3.95 -5.68
N ASN A 59 3.65 -3.75 -4.73
CA ASN A 59 5.07 -3.64 -5.04
C ASN A 59 5.61 -4.96 -5.60
N LEU A 60 5.31 -6.10 -4.95
CA LEU A 60 5.73 -7.42 -5.43
C LEU A 60 5.14 -7.76 -6.80
N ILE A 61 3.85 -7.50 -7.01
CA ILE A 61 3.19 -7.72 -8.30
C ILE A 61 3.83 -6.83 -9.37
N GLY A 62 4.12 -5.57 -9.05
CA GLY A 62 4.80 -4.66 -9.99
C GLY A 62 6.19 -5.14 -10.38
N GLU A 63 6.94 -5.69 -9.41
CA GLU A 63 8.27 -6.26 -9.65
C GLU A 63 8.19 -7.57 -10.44
N ALA A 64 7.31 -8.50 -10.06
CA ALA A 64 7.09 -9.75 -10.78
C ALA A 64 6.56 -9.54 -12.21
N PHE A 65 5.69 -8.54 -12.41
CA PHE A 65 5.21 -8.16 -13.73
C PHE A 65 6.30 -7.52 -14.57
N ARG A 66 7.16 -6.68 -13.97
CA ARG A 66 8.34 -6.11 -14.64
C ARG A 66 9.29 -7.23 -15.07
N ASP A 67 9.59 -8.17 -14.16
CA ASP A 67 10.53 -9.26 -14.43
C ASP A 67 9.99 -10.25 -15.45
N ALA A 68 8.67 -10.51 -15.46
CA ALA A 68 8.02 -11.31 -16.51
C ALA A 68 8.01 -10.62 -17.88
N ILE A 69 8.04 -9.29 -17.92
CA ILE A 69 8.03 -8.50 -19.16
C ILE A 69 9.45 -8.15 -19.65
N ASP A 70 10.46 -8.17 -18.78
CA ASP A 70 11.86 -7.90 -19.14
C ASP A 70 12.54 -9.20 -19.66
N PRO A 71 12.69 -9.40 -20.99
CA PRO A 71 13.13 -10.67 -21.57
C PRO A 71 14.66 -10.85 -21.53
N LYS A 72 15.38 -10.13 -20.67
CA LYS A 72 16.83 -9.95 -20.78
C LYS A 72 17.71 -11.09 -20.26
N LEU A 73 17.15 -12.23 -19.89
CA LEU A 73 17.94 -13.42 -19.49
C LEU A 73 18.05 -14.50 -20.57
N SER A 74 17.40 -14.35 -21.73
CA SER A 74 17.39 -15.37 -22.79
C SER A 74 18.45 -15.18 -23.90
N GLY A 75 19.59 -14.54 -23.63
CA GLY A 75 20.53 -14.14 -24.69
C GLY A 75 22.02 -14.15 -24.37
N LYS A 76 22.48 -14.91 -23.36
CA LYS A 76 23.93 -15.00 -23.07
C LYS A 76 24.35 -16.40 -22.66
N GLY A 77 24.15 -17.34 -23.59
CA GLY A 77 24.53 -18.74 -23.42
C GLY A 77 25.14 -19.36 -24.67
N GLU A 78 25.74 -18.59 -25.58
CA GLU A 78 26.44 -19.16 -26.75
C GLU A 78 27.67 -18.30 -27.07
N GLY A 79 28.85 -18.77 -26.69
CA GLY A 79 30.11 -18.08 -26.93
C GLY A 79 31.30 -18.75 -26.26
N VAL A 80 31.27 -20.08 -26.14
CA VAL A 80 32.43 -20.92 -25.79
C VAL A 80 32.80 -21.71 -27.04
#